data_AF-A0A8U0TNT5-F1
#
_entry.id   AF-A0A8U0TNT5-F1
#
_cell.length_a   1.000
_cell.length_b   1.000
_cell.length_c   1.000
_cell.angle_alpha   90.00
_cell.angle_beta   90.00
_cell.angle_gamma   90.00
#
_symmetry.space_group_name_H-M   'P 1'
#
loop_
_entity.id
_entity.type
_entity.pdbx_description
1 polymer ?
#
loop_
_entity_poly.entity_id
_entity_poly.type
_entity_poly.pdbx_seq_one_letter_code
_entity_poly.pdbx_strand_id
1 'polypeptide(L)'
;MAVFESPKPRINNSMLSQYISRPICFVGRVEKVHPTGKSFTLSDGEGKSASVELNEPLDEELSGVVEVVGVVSNKGAIMASAYNMLREDQGIPFDLCFCI
;
A
#
# COMPACT_ATOMS: atom_id res chain seq x y z
N MET A 1 -15.71 -11.18 -2.50
CA MET A 1 -15.64 -10.49 -3.81
C MET A 1 -16.48 -9.24 -3.73
N ALA A 2 -15.96 -8.11 -3.26
CA ALA A 2 -16.70 -6.82 -3.24
C ALA A 2 -15.78 -5.59 -3.15
N VAL A 3 -14.46 -5.79 -3.17
CA VAL A 3 -13.51 -4.67 -3.10
C VAL A 3 -13.33 -4.06 -4.49
N PHE A 4 -13.59 -4.79 -5.59
CA PHE A 4 -13.32 -4.35 -6.97
C PHE A 4 -14.42 -3.50 -7.63
N GLU A 5 -15.61 -3.35 -7.03
CA GLU A 5 -16.78 -2.72 -7.69
C GLU A 5 -16.97 -1.22 -7.41
N SER A 6 -16.17 -0.60 -6.56
CA SER A 6 -16.24 0.85 -6.28
C SER A 6 -14.90 1.57 -6.49
N PRO A 7 -14.91 2.82 -6.97
CA PRO A 7 -13.71 3.65 -7.03
C PRO A 7 -13.17 3.84 -5.61
N LYS A 8 -11.96 3.31 -5.37
CA LYS A 8 -11.30 3.43 -4.08
C LYS A 8 -10.45 4.70 -4.09
N PRO A 9 -10.63 5.59 -3.10
CA PRO A 9 -9.86 6.81 -3.01
C PRO A 9 -8.38 6.44 -2.83
N ARG A 10 -7.52 7.10 -3.61
CA ARG A 10 -6.07 7.07 -3.38
C ARG A 10 -5.75 8.05 -2.26
N ILE A 11 -4.96 7.61 -1.29
CA ILE A 11 -4.66 8.39 -0.08
C ILE A 11 -3.17 8.28 0.31
N ASN A 12 -2.64 9.29 1.01
CA ASN A 12 -1.35 9.21 1.71
C ASN A 12 -1.50 8.70 3.15
N ASN A 13 -0.37 8.57 3.84
CA ASN A 13 -0.30 8.18 5.24
C ASN A 13 -1.06 9.17 6.16
N SER A 14 -0.99 10.47 5.85
CA SER A 14 -1.67 11.53 6.63
C SER A 14 -3.20 11.38 6.64
N MET A 15 -3.76 10.71 5.64
CA MET A 15 -5.19 10.49 5.50
C MET A 15 -5.70 9.19 6.14
N LEU A 16 -4.82 8.23 6.52
CA LEU A 16 -5.24 6.91 7.02
C LEU A 16 -6.26 6.98 8.16
N SER A 17 -6.03 7.88 9.13
CA SER A 17 -6.91 8.06 10.29
C SER A 17 -8.35 8.46 9.91
N GLN A 18 -8.53 9.12 8.75
CA GLN A 18 -9.86 9.53 8.26
C GLN A 18 -10.58 8.41 7.51
N TYR A 19 -9.84 7.39 7.07
CA TYR A 19 -10.33 6.28 6.27
C TYR A 19 -10.39 4.94 7.03
N ILE A 20 -10.35 4.97 8.36
CA ILE A 20 -10.51 3.78 9.21
C ILE A 20 -11.80 3.03 8.83
N SER A 21 -11.68 1.71 8.66
CA SER A 21 -12.75 0.80 8.23
C SER A 21 -13.30 1.09 6.83
N ARG A 22 -12.58 1.85 5.99
CA ARG A 22 -12.95 2.12 4.59
C ARG A 22 -11.97 1.48 3.61
N PRO A 23 -12.43 1.03 2.44
CA PRO A 23 -11.56 0.55 1.38
C PRO A 23 -10.82 1.73 0.72
N ILE A 24 -9.53 1.57 0.51
CA ILE A 24 -8.63 2.60 -0.03
C ILE A 24 -7.64 1.99 -1.04
N CYS A 25 -6.99 2.86 -1.80
CA CYS A 25 -5.78 2.55 -2.56
C CYS A 25 -4.61 3.34 -1.97
N PHE A 26 -3.51 2.67 -1.68
CA PHE A 26 -2.29 3.28 -1.15
C PHE A 26 -1.13 2.95 -2.07
N VAL A 27 -0.37 3.96 -2.50
CA VAL A 27 0.82 3.76 -3.33
C VAL A 27 2.04 4.21 -2.53
N GLY A 28 3.03 3.35 -2.42
CA GLY A 28 4.24 3.66 -1.68
C GLY A 28 5.42 2.77 -2.08
N ARG A 29 6.62 3.19 -1.70
CA ARG A 29 7.86 2.43 -1.91
C ARG A 29 8.06 1.45 -0.76
N VAL A 30 8.38 0.20 -1.07
CA VAL A 30 8.68 -0.82 -0.06
C VAL A 30 9.95 -0.44 0.70
N GLU A 31 9.83 -0.31 2.02
CA GLU A 31 10.97 -0.05 2.91
C GLU A 31 11.46 -1.33 3.57
N LYS A 32 10.52 -2.13 4.10
CA LYS A 32 10.84 -3.32 4.87
C LYS A 32 9.76 -4.38 4.70
N VAL A 33 10.17 -5.62 4.50
CA VAL A 33 9.29 -6.79 4.50
C VAL A 33 9.54 -7.57 5.80
N HIS A 34 8.47 -7.97 6.48
CA HIS A 34 8.59 -8.79 7.67
C HIS A 34 9.04 -10.22 7.29
N PRO A 35 9.91 -10.89 8.06
CA PRO A 35 10.44 -12.21 7.70
C PRO A 35 9.38 -13.30 7.48
N THR A 36 8.18 -13.14 8.05
CA THR A 36 7.05 -14.06 7.83
C THR A 36 6.34 -13.86 6.50
N GLY A 37 6.65 -12.78 5.76
CA GLY A 37 5.95 -12.38 4.55
C GLY A 37 4.52 -11.89 4.78
N LYS A 38 4.02 -11.82 6.02
CA LYS A 38 2.62 -11.44 6.32
C LYS A 38 2.40 -9.94 6.54
N SER A 39 3.46 -9.16 6.56
CA SER A 39 3.38 -7.72 6.67
C SER A 39 4.59 -7.05 6.06
N PHE A 40 4.42 -5.82 5.64
CA PHE A 40 5.49 -4.99 5.09
C PHE A 40 5.19 -3.50 5.33
N THR A 41 6.19 -2.66 5.17
CA THR A 41 6.11 -1.22 5.37
C THR A 41 6.34 -0.51 4.05
N LEU A 42 5.46 0.44 3.73
CA LEU A 42 5.55 1.32 2.57
C LEU A 42 5.82 2.75 3.01
N SER A 43 6.66 3.47 2.28
CA SER A 43 6.83 4.91 2.40
C SER A 43 6.01 5.64 1.33
N ASP A 44 5.20 6.62 1.71
CA ASP A 44 4.48 7.47 0.76
C ASP A 44 5.39 8.55 0.13
N GLY A 45 4.83 9.38 -0.76
CA GLY A 45 5.58 10.47 -1.40
C GLY A 45 6.09 11.57 -0.45
N GLU A 46 5.59 11.62 0.78
CA GLU A 46 6.08 12.53 1.83
C GLU A 46 7.17 11.88 2.69
N GLY A 47 7.57 10.63 2.39
CA GLY A 47 8.52 9.86 3.18
C GLY A 47 7.93 9.30 4.48
N LYS A 48 6.60 9.27 4.61
CA LYS A 48 5.94 8.74 5.82
C LYS A 48 5.62 7.26 5.63
N SER A 49 5.97 6.47 6.65
CA SER A 49 5.77 5.03 6.63
C SER A 49 4.35 4.62 7.02
N ALA A 50 3.79 3.68 6.27
CA ALA A 50 2.52 3.00 6.52
C ALA A 50 2.74 1.49 6.59
N SER A 51 2.11 0.83 7.56
CA SER A 51 2.17 -0.63 7.70
C SER A 51 1.07 -1.31 6.91
N VAL A 52 1.42 -2.35 6.18
CA VAL A 52 0.50 -3.18 5.40
C VAL A 52 0.52 -4.60 5.96
N GLU A 53 -0.66 -5.16 6.17
CA GLU A 53 -0.88 -6.53 6.65
C GLU A 53 -1.55 -7.36 5.56
N LEU A 54 -1.04 -8.58 5.36
CA LEU A 54 -1.53 -9.54 4.37
C LEU A 54 -2.22 -10.72 5.08
N ASN A 55 -3.25 -11.26 4.44
CA ASN A 55 -3.91 -12.47 4.93
C ASN A 55 -3.03 -13.71 4.72
N GLU A 56 -2.32 -13.75 3.59
CA GLU A 56 -1.40 -14.82 3.19
C GLU A 56 0.02 -14.26 3.10
N PRO A 57 1.05 -15.05 3.42
CA PRO A 57 2.43 -14.61 3.28
C PRO A 57 2.75 -14.33 1.80
N LEU A 58 3.67 -13.40 1.56
CA LEU A 58 4.21 -13.14 0.22
C LEU A 58 4.89 -14.40 -0.35
N ASP A 59 4.51 -14.76 -1.58
CA ASP A 59 5.19 -15.80 -2.36
C ASP A 59 6.53 -15.32 -2.94
N GLU A 60 6.66 -14.00 -3.19
CA GLU A 60 7.81 -13.37 -3.83
C GLU A 60 8.29 -12.14 -3.05
N GLU A 61 9.57 -11.78 -3.22
CA GLU A 61 10.12 -10.58 -2.60
C GLU A 61 9.49 -9.31 -3.20
N LEU A 62 8.85 -8.51 -2.36
CA LEU A 62 8.35 -7.20 -2.74
C LEU A 62 9.47 -6.15 -2.71
N SER A 63 9.63 -5.42 -3.80
CA SER A 63 10.58 -4.31 -3.91
C SER A 63 10.02 -3.20 -4.81
N GLY A 64 10.63 -2.01 -4.76
CA GLY A 64 10.23 -0.87 -5.57
C GLY A 64 8.93 -0.22 -5.09
N VAL A 65 8.15 0.32 -6.02
CA VAL A 65 6.85 0.96 -5.73
C VAL A 65 5.72 -0.05 -5.87
N VAL A 66 4.83 -0.07 -4.88
CA VAL A 66 3.69 -0.98 -4.83
C VAL A 66 2.40 -0.18 -4.62
N GLU A 67 1.39 -0.52 -5.41
CA GLU A 67 0.00 -0.13 -5.17
C GLU A 67 -0.67 -1.21 -4.32
N VAL A 68 -1.26 -0.82 -3.20
CA VAL A 68 -1.99 -1.67 -2.28
C VAL A 68 -3.45 -1.27 -2.24
N VAL A 69 -4.32 -2.25 -2.46
CA VAL A 69 -5.76 -2.13 -2.33
C VAL A 69 -6.18 -2.84 -1.05
N GLY A 70 -6.78 -2.12 -0.11
CA GLY A 70 -7.08 -2.69 1.19
C GLY A 70 -8.06 -1.86 2.02
N VAL A 71 -8.26 -2.27 3.26
CA VAL A 71 -9.10 -1.57 4.24
C VAL A 71 -8.22 -1.09 5.38
N VAL A 72 -8.38 0.17 5.79
CA VAL A 72 -7.62 0.68 6.95
C VAL A 72 -8.16 0.07 8.23
N SER A 73 -7.30 -0.56 9.02
CA SER A 73 -7.63 -1.10 10.33
C SER A 73 -7.77 0.02 11.38
N ASN A 74 -8.40 -0.31 12.50
CA ASN A 74 -8.48 0.56 13.67
C ASN A 74 -7.11 0.86 14.32
N LYS A 75 -6.05 0.14 13.94
CA LYS A 75 -4.67 0.36 14.40
C LYS A 75 -3.87 1.26 13.45
N GLY A 76 -4.46 1.75 12.37
CA GLY A 76 -3.77 2.57 11.36
C GLY A 76 -2.92 1.75 10.38
N ALA A 77 -3.01 0.42 10.39
CA ALA A 77 -2.41 -0.44 9.37
C ALA A 77 -3.40 -0.72 8.23
N ILE A 78 -2.91 -0.97 7.03
CA ILE A 78 -3.73 -1.30 5.85
C ILE A 78 -3.84 -2.82 5.74
N MET A 79 -5.05 -3.36 5.85
CA MET A 79 -5.32 -4.77 5.58
C MET A 79 -5.45 -4.95 4.06
N ALA A 80 -4.40 -5.45 3.43
CA ALA A 80 -4.32 -5.62 2.00
C ALA A 80 -5.25 -6.76 1.53
N SER A 81 -6.08 -6.44 0.54
CA SER A 81 -6.87 -7.41 -0.22
C SER A 81 -6.19 -7.76 -1.54
N ALA A 82 -5.44 -6.83 -2.12
CA ALA A 82 -4.62 -7.03 -3.31
C ALA A 82 -3.46 -6.04 -3.31
N TYR A 83 -2.38 -6.39 -4.00
CA TYR A 83 -1.25 -5.50 -4.24
C TYR A 83 -0.74 -5.68 -5.67
N ASN A 84 -0.18 -4.63 -6.25
CA ASN A 84 0.43 -4.61 -7.57
C ASN A 84 1.77 -3.90 -7.52
N MET A 85 2.84 -4.55 -7.97
CA MET A 85 4.14 -3.91 -8.15
C MET A 85 4.08 -3.00 -9.38
N LEU A 86 4.35 -1.71 -9.19
CA LEU A 86 4.40 -0.74 -10.28
C LEU A 86 5.80 -0.76 -10.89
N ARG A 87 5.88 -0.96 -12.20
CA ARG A 87 7.16 -0.99 -12.92
C ARG A 87 7.74 0.42 -13.03
N GLU A 88 8.98 0.58 -12.57
CA GLU A 88 9.82 1.74 -12.85
C GLU A 88 10.50 1.49 -14.22
N ASP A 89 9.83 1.83 -15.33
CA ASP A 89 10.36 1.61 -16.68
C ASP A 89 11.30 2.77 -17.11
N GLN A 90 12.36 2.45 -17.85
CA GLN A 90 13.27 3.41 -18.51
C GLN A 90 14.05 4.38 -17.61
N GLY A 91 14.25 4.07 -16.33
CA GLY A 91 15.03 4.92 -15.43
C GLY A 91 14.35 6.23 -15.05
N ILE A 92 13.04 6.35 -15.33
CA ILE A 92 12.19 7.43 -14.83
C ILE A 92 11.70 6.98 -13.44
N PRO A 93 12.10 7.66 -12.36
CA PRO A 93 11.61 7.32 -11.02
C PRO A 93 10.10 7.51 -10.98
N PHE A 94 9.40 6.55 -10.38
CA PHE A 94 7.96 6.67 -10.21
C PHE A 94 7.64 7.81 -9.24
N ASP A 95 6.93 8.84 -9.73
CA ASP A 95 6.60 10.02 -8.93
C ASP A 95 5.41 9.71 -7.99
N LEU A 96 5.76 9.36 -6.75
CA LEU A 96 4.80 9.07 -5.68
C LEU A 96 3.94 10.28 -5.30
N CYS A 97 4.44 11.51 -5.51
CA CYS A 97 3.72 12.73 -5.14
C CYS A 97 2.53 13.00 -6.07
N PHE A 98 2.57 12.54 -7.32
CA PHE A 98 1.46 12.65 -8.28
C PHE A 98 0.41 11.54 -8.16
N CYS A 99 0.55 10.63 -7.19
CA CYS A 99 -0.33 9.46 -7.08
C CYS A 99 -1.59 9.65 -6.22
N ILE A 100 -1.78 10.82 -5.60
CA ILE A 100 -2.91 11.13 -4.70
C ILE A 100 -3.78 12.22 -5.30
#